data_AF-A0A9P6PBD0-F1
#
_entry.id   AF-A0A9P6PBD0-F1
#
_cell.length_a   1.000
_cell.length_b   1.000
_cell.length_c   1.000
_cell.angle_alpha   90.00
_cell.angle_beta   90.00
_cell.angle_gamma   90.00
#
_symmetry.space_group_name_H-M   'P 1'
#
loop_
_entity.id
_entity.type
_entity.pdbx_description
1 polymer ?
#
loop_
_entity_poly.entity_id
_entity_poly.type
_entity_poly.pdbx_seq_one_letter_code
_entity_poly.pdbx_strand_id
1 'polypeptide(L)' 'MKLKQLKVRPKKILEASPCIVEMGSLFECWATAGVDDKRCVTAAKALSDCMTKPVAKNKSQNTINYHLARLSKHL' A
#
# COMPACT_ATOMS: atom_id res chain seq x y z
N MET A 1 27.18 -8.91 -22.97
CA MET A 1 27.06 -8.86 -21.49
C MET A 1 26.53 -10.21 -21.01
N LYS A 2 27.32 -11.04 -20.32
CA LYS A 2 26.86 -12.34 -19.78
C LYS A 2 26.28 -12.13 -18.38
N LEU A 3 24.99 -12.38 -18.20
CA LEU A 3 24.34 -12.34 -16.89
C LEU A 3 24.67 -13.63 -16.13
N LYS A 4 25.18 -13.53 -14.89
CA LYS A 4 25.45 -14.70 -14.04
C LYS A 4 24.17 -15.44 -13.64
N GLN A 5 23.09 -14.69 -13.40
CA GLN A 5 21.76 -15.21 -13.06
C GLN A 5 20.69 -14.23 -13.54
N LEU A 6 19.64 -14.74 -14.20
CA LEU A 6 18.46 -13.96 -14.56
C LEU A 6 17.52 -13.88 -13.34
N LYS A 7 17.53 -12.73 -12.66
CA LYS A 7 16.65 -12.49 -11.50
C LYS A 7 16.20 -11.04 -11.43
N VAL A 8 14.99 -10.84 -10.93
CA VAL A 8 14.45 -9.53 -10.57
C VAL A 8 14.73 -9.27 -9.10
N ARG A 9 15.26 -8.09 -8.79
CA ARG A 9 15.35 -7.60 -7.41
C ARG A 9 13.98 -7.00 -7.06
N PRO A 10 13.17 -7.64 -6.19
CA PRO A 10 11.89 -7.06 -5.83
C PRO A 10 12.14 -5.72 -5.14
N LYS A 11 11.50 -4.66 -5.65
CA LYS A 11 11.40 -3.42 -4.88
C LYS A 11 10.55 -3.71 -3.65
N LYS A 12 10.93 -3.16 -2.51
CA LYS A 12 10.07 -3.14 -1.32
C LYS A 12 8.89 -2.24 -1.65
N ILE A 13 7.81 -2.82 -2.17
CA ILE A 13 6.55 -2.12 -2.38
C ILE A 13 5.91 -2.01 -1.00
N LEU A 14 5.94 -0.80 -0.44
CA LEU A 14 5.13 -0.49 0.72
C LEU A 14 3.72 -0.28 0.19
N GLU A 15 2.86 -1.29 0.37
CA GLU A 15 1.43 -1.12 0.13
C GLU A 15 0.94 0.02 1.02
N ALA A 16 0.18 0.95 0.43
CA ALA A 16 -0.39 2.05 1.20
C ALA A 16 -1.31 1.50 2.30
N SER A 17 -1.34 2.16 3.45
CA SER A 17 -2.24 1.75 4.53
C SER A 17 -3.70 1.84 4.05
N PRO A 18 -4.57 0.92 4.47
CA PRO A 18 -5.95 0.87 3.97
C PRO A 18 -6.77 2.13 4.31
N CYS A 19 -6.31 2.93 5.27
CA CYS A 19 -6.98 4.13 5.76
C CYS A 19 -6.32 5.44 5.29
N ILE A 20 -5.33 5.39 4.39
CA ILE A 20 -4.59 6.59 3.99
C ILE A 20 -5.47 7.62 3.29
N VAL A 21 -6.49 7.16 2.56
CA VAL A 21 -7.43 8.03 1.85
C VAL A 21 -8.32 8.78 2.85
N GLU A 22 -8.87 8.08 3.84
CA GLU A 22 -9.71 8.69 4.88
C GLU A 22 -8.92 9.64 5.79
N MET A 23 -7.64 9.33 6.01
CA MET A 23 -6.76 10.24 6.72
C MET A 23 -6.50 11.52 5.92
N GLY A 24 -6.28 11.40 4.61
CA GLY A 24 -6.13 12.54 3.71
C GLY A 24 -7.37 13.43 3.65
N SER A 25 -8.57 12.84 3.58
CA SER A 25 -9.83 13.58 3.55
C SER A 25 -10.07 14.36 4.85
N LEU A 26 -9.72 13.79 6.01
CA LEU A 26 -9.78 14.49 7.29
C LEU A 26 -8.80 15.67 7.34
N PHE A 27 -7.56 15.48 6.88
CA PHE A 27 -6.56 16.56 6.84
C PHE A 27 -6.96 17.69 5.90
N GLU A 28 -7.56 17.38 4.75
CA GLU A 28 -8.07 18.39 3.83
C GLU A 28 -9.25 19.17 4.43
N CYS A 29 -10.12 18.49 5.19
CA CYS A 29 -11.17 19.17 5.94
C CYS A 29 -10.59 20.10 7.02
N TRP A 30 -9.60 19.64 7.79
CA TRP A 30 -8.95 20.48 8.80
C TRP A 30 -8.22 21.68 8.19
N ALA A 31 -7.60 21.51 7.01
CA ALA A 31 -6.92 22.59 6.31
C ALA A 31 -7.90 23.67 5.82
N THR A 32 -9.14 23.31 5.51
CA THR A 32 -10.15 24.24 4.95
C THR A 32 -11.08 24.83 6.01
N ALA A 33 -11.43 24.06 7.03
CA ALA A 33 -12.46 24.42 8.01
C ALA A 33 -11.92 24.61 9.44
N GLY A 34 -10.74 24.08 9.76
CA GLY A 34 -10.19 24.01 11.11
C GLY A 34 -10.48 22.66 11.80
N VAL A 35 -9.73 22.38 12.88
CA VAL A 35 -9.68 21.05 13.52
C VAL A 35 -11.00 20.67 14.21
N ASP A 36 -11.63 21.63 14.90
CA ASP A 36 -12.85 21.42 15.68
C ASP A 36 -14.15 21.77 14.92
N ASP A 37 -14.06 21.97 13.61
CA ASP A 37 -15.22 22.30 12.79
C ASP A 37 -16.12 21.07 12.62
N LYS A 38 -17.43 21.26 12.87
CA LYS A 38 -18.47 20.22 12.73
C LYS A 38 -18.52 19.62 11.33
N ARG A 39 -18.05 20.34 10.31
CA ARG A 39 -17.94 19.87 8.92
C ARG A 39 -17.01 18.66 8.78
N CYS A 40 -16.04 18.49 9.68
CA CYS A 40 -15.07 17.40 9.62
C CYS A 40 -15.50 16.12 10.35
N VAL A 41 -16.66 16.12 11.02
CA VAL A 41 -17.18 14.96 11.78
C VAL A 41 -17.35 13.74 10.88
N THR A 42 -17.84 13.92 9.66
CA THR A 42 -18.04 12.82 8.71
C THR A 42 -16.72 12.19 8.29
N ALA A 43 -15.70 13.01 7.99
CA ALA A 43 -14.36 12.53 7.62
C ALA A 43 -13.67 11.82 8.81
N ALA A 44 -13.81 12.37 10.02
CA ALA A 44 -13.28 11.77 11.23
C ALA A 44 -13.94 10.41 11.51
N LYS A 45 -15.25 10.29 11.30
CA LYS A 45 -15.98 9.02 11.44
C LYS A 45 -15.51 7.99 10.41
N ALA A 46 -15.34 8.39 9.14
CA ALA A 46 -14.85 7.50 8.08
C ALA A 46 -13.47 6.93 8.40
N LEU A 47 -12.56 7.75 8.92
CA LEU A 47 -11.24 7.30 9.37
C LEU A 47 -11.34 6.32 10.55
N SER A 48 -12.15 6.65 11.56
CA SER A 48 -12.38 5.77 12.72
C SER A 48 -12.94 4.41 12.28
N ASP A 49 -13.95 4.41 11.41
CA ASP A 49 -14.56 3.20 10.88
C ASP A 49 -13.56 2.37 10.04
N CYS A 50 -12.60 3.02 9.37
CA CYS A 50 -11.52 2.30 8.70
C CYS A 50 -10.54 1.66 9.68
N MET A 51 -10.14 2.38 10.73
CA MET A 51 -9.14 1.91 11.71
C MET A 51 -9.63 0.76 12.60
N THR A 52 -10.95 0.60 12.75
CA THR A 52 -11.53 -0.56 13.48
C THR A 52 -11.44 -1.86 12.69
N LYS A 53 -11.22 -1.80 11.36
CA LYS A 53 -11.12 -3.00 10.52
C LYS A 53 -9.76 -3.67 10.70
N PRO A 54 -9.71 -5.01 10.78
CA PRO A 54 -8.46 -5.73 10.87
C PRO A 54 -7.63 -5.54 9.59
N VAL A 55 -6.33 -5.34 9.75
CA VAL A 55 -5.40 -5.22 8.62
C VAL A 55 -5.32 -6.57 7.91
N ALA A 56 -5.65 -6.60 6.61
CA ALA A 56 -5.51 -7.80 5.80
C ALA A 56 -4.03 -8.22 5.71
N LYS A 57 -3.76 -9.52 5.85
CA LYS A 57 -2.40 -10.05 5.72
C LYS A 57 -1.88 -9.83 4.30
N ASN A 58 -0.57 -9.58 4.20
CA ASN A 58 0.14 -9.34 2.95
C ASN A 58 -0.14 -10.42 1.89
N LYS A 59 -0.18 -9.98 0.63
CA LYS A 59 -0.36 -10.83 -0.56
C LYS A 59 0.71 -11.92 -0.62
N SER A 60 0.39 -13.03 -1.28
CA SER A 60 1.33 -14.13 -1.48
C SER A 60 2.62 -13.66 -2.15
N GLN A 61 3.75 -14.26 -1.75
CA GLN A 61 5.05 -13.91 -2.31
C GLN A 61 5.09 -14.26 -3.81
N ASN A 62 5.55 -13.32 -4.62
CA ASN A 62 5.71 -13.52 -6.07
C ASN A 62 6.86 -14.51 -6.34
N THR A 63 6.59 -15.56 -7.14
CA THR A 63 7.55 -16.62 -7.51
C THR A 63 8.34 -16.33 -8.79
N ILE A 64 8.33 -15.11 -9.32
CA ILE A 64 8.99 -14.73 -10.59
C ILE A 64 10.44 -15.20 -10.69
N ASN A 65 11.22 -15.09 -9.61
CA ASN A 65 12.63 -15.50 -9.62
C ASN A 65 12.82 -17.03 -9.76
N TYR A 66 11.85 -17.84 -9.33
CA TYR A 66 11.86 -19.27 -9.57
C TYR A 66 11.71 -19.58 -11.07
N HIS A 67 10.78 -18.91 -11.74
CA HIS A 67 10.55 -19.10 -13.17
C HIS A 67 11.70 -18.58 -14.03
N LEU A 68 12.26 -17.41 -13.70
CA LEU A 68 13.39 -16.83 -14.43
C LEU A 68 14.66 -17.69 -14.32
N ALA A 69 14.91 -18.29 -13.15
CA ALA A 69 16.05 -19.19 -12.96
C ALA A 69 15.94 -20.48 -13.79
N ARG A 70 14.71 -20.94 -14.06
CA ARG A 70 14.47 -22.09 -14.94
C ARG A 70 14.61 -21.72 -16.42
N LEU A 71 14.10 -20.54 -16.80
CA LEU A 71 14.18 -20.04 -18.17
C LEU A 71 15.62 -19.74 -18.61
N SER A 72 16.48 -19.30 -17.68
CA SER A 72 17.89 -18.99 -18.00
C SER A 72 18.73 -20.18 -18.46
N LYS A 73 18.19 -21.40 -18.43
CA LYS A 73 18.82 -22.59 -19.02
C LYS A 73 18.51 -22.77 -20.50
N HIS A 74 17.50 -22.06 -21.00
CA HIS A 74 16.99 -22.12 -22.36
C HIS A 74 17.27 -20.84 -23.16
N LEU A 75 17.95 -19.87 -22.55
CA LEU A 75 18.38 -18.58 -23.10
C LEU A 75 19.91 -18.51 -23.04
#